data_AF-A0A6N7YXY6-F1
#
_entry.id   AF-A0A6N7YXY6-F1
#
_cell.length_a   1.000
_cell.length_b   1.000
_cell.length_c   1.000
_cell.angle_alpha   90.00
_cell.angle_beta   90.00
_cell.angle_gamma   90.00
#
_symmetry.space_group_name_H-M   'P 1'
#
loop_
_entity.id
_entity.type
_entity.pdbx_description
1 polymer ?
#
loop_
_entity_poly.entity_id
_entity_poly.type
_entity_poly.pdbx_seq_one_letter_code
_entity_poly.pdbx_strand_id
1 'polypeptide(L)'
;MSRWQMGPTHGTATITVAPDTVDYVLQTARGAARRGTAPGEITTRVSDPATFAGWILTLKDLVHDVRPGWAAQSVRDARRRIQAAHDPARAHAPQHVHPAPAAATAPVTRKGIGATGTRPSHIGRILAIANTLFHAARTTTPVTCDDLKDAFAVNDRELRDDLQIINLACWRHAEYLMCVTPKPDGRLEIDLDAYADTVQQPLLTIEQRDAVLAGARLLANLDPHLQSAAHKIIAAHGTRGPLAVEDPRAAQITHALTHRSQLRVRYLTATGTITDRTLHPAARQHRGGRSYLLASEHPDGPAKTFRLDRMLLAQATDDPATPPPVTEPAWWETLAARTRSTRATIDSDAPWLAEDYTIIGRDQYDDYIVEIPYASTDWLCGQILAAGGRLRVHDTAVHQAISDLTATPPAPPAIARAA
;
A
#
# COMPACT_ATOMS: atom_id res chain seq x y z
N MET A 1 0.85 7.37 10.61
CA MET A 1 -0.40 8.09 10.93
C MET A 1 -0.91 8.77 9.68
N SER A 2 -2.23 8.95 9.56
CA SER A 2 -2.84 9.60 8.38
C SER A 2 -2.87 11.13 8.56
N ARG A 3 -2.84 11.92 7.47
CA ARG A 3 -2.75 13.40 7.53
C ARG A 3 -3.87 14.06 8.34
N TRP A 4 -5.08 13.51 8.28
CA TRP A 4 -6.20 13.96 9.10
C TRP A 4 -6.02 13.75 10.61
N GLN A 5 -4.90 13.16 11.06
CA GLN A 5 -4.55 12.95 12.46
C GLN A 5 -3.31 13.76 12.88
N MET A 6 -2.72 14.53 11.96
CA MET A 6 -1.49 15.30 12.17
C MET A 6 -1.82 16.78 12.32
N GLY A 7 -1.19 17.46 13.28
CA GLY A 7 -1.41 18.88 13.54
C GLY A 7 -2.56 19.19 14.51
N PRO A 8 -2.94 20.48 14.63
CA PRO A 8 -3.96 20.94 15.57
C PRO A 8 -5.28 20.19 15.40
N THR A 9 -5.91 19.84 16.51
CA THR A 9 -7.17 19.09 16.49
C THR A 9 -8.32 20.01 16.13
N HIS A 10 -9.03 19.69 15.04
CA HIS A 10 -10.30 20.31 14.70
C HIS A 10 -11.43 19.81 15.62
N GLY A 11 -11.46 18.49 15.89
CA GLY A 11 -12.44 17.89 16.78
C GLY A 11 -12.29 16.38 16.92
N THR A 12 -13.17 15.76 17.71
CA THR A 12 -13.28 14.29 17.80
C THR A 12 -14.52 13.84 17.05
N ALA A 13 -14.36 12.88 16.14
CA ALA A 13 -15.45 12.26 15.41
C ALA A 13 -15.73 10.85 15.95
N THR A 14 -17.00 10.47 15.96
CA THR A 14 -17.47 9.10 16.22
C THR A 14 -18.13 8.56 14.97
N ILE A 15 -17.78 7.34 14.62
CA ILE A 15 -18.23 6.63 13.42
C ILE A 15 -18.90 5.35 13.91
N THR A 16 -20.08 5.06 13.38
CA THR A 16 -20.80 3.81 13.67
C THR A 16 -20.70 2.89 12.46
N VAL A 17 -20.23 1.67 12.69
CA VAL A 17 -20.08 0.61 11.68
C VAL A 17 -20.71 -0.69 12.21
N ALA A 18 -20.88 -1.70 11.35
CA ALA A 18 -21.29 -3.03 11.81
C ALA A 18 -20.26 -3.60 12.80
N PRO A 19 -20.65 -4.22 13.94
CA PRO A 19 -19.71 -4.69 14.95
C PRO A 19 -18.59 -5.61 14.45
N ASP A 20 -18.87 -6.44 13.44
CA ASP A 20 -17.91 -7.36 12.82
C ASP A 20 -16.92 -6.69 11.85
N THR A 21 -17.11 -5.40 11.55
CA THR A 21 -16.22 -4.61 10.67
C THR A 21 -15.31 -3.64 11.43
N VAL A 22 -15.47 -3.54 12.76
CA VAL A 22 -14.73 -2.58 13.60
C VAL A 22 -13.22 -2.73 13.47
N ASP A 23 -12.71 -3.97 13.53
CA ASP A 23 -11.26 -4.23 13.44
C ASP A 23 -10.68 -3.82 12.08
N TYR A 24 -11.40 -4.13 11.00
CA TYR A 24 -11.01 -3.69 9.66
C TYR A 24 -10.91 -2.16 9.60
N VAL A 25 -11.95 -1.46 10.04
CA VAL A 25 -12.00 0.00 9.97
C VAL A 25 -10.89 0.62 10.83
N LEU A 26 -10.62 0.10 12.03
CA LEU A 26 -9.51 0.54 12.88
C LEU A 26 -8.14 0.36 12.21
N GLN A 27 -7.92 -0.76 11.50
CA GLN A 27 -6.69 -0.97 10.73
C GLN A 27 -6.53 0.08 9.62
N THR A 28 -7.62 0.43 8.91
CA THR A 28 -7.57 1.47 7.87
C THR A 28 -7.27 2.86 8.42
N ALA A 29 -7.61 3.12 9.69
CA ALA A 29 -7.37 4.40 10.36
C ALA A 29 -5.90 4.62 10.78
N ARG A 30 -4.99 3.65 10.57
CA ARG A 30 -3.54 3.76 10.80
C ARG A 30 -3.13 4.27 12.20
N GLY A 31 -3.90 3.90 13.22
CA GLY A 31 -3.44 3.91 14.62
C GLY A 31 -3.93 5.05 15.53
N ALA A 32 -4.69 6.05 15.07
CA ALA A 32 -5.24 7.09 15.96
C ALA A 32 -6.73 6.93 16.31
N ALA A 33 -7.43 6.00 15.64
CA ALA A 33 -8.80 5.64 15.97
C ALA A 33 -8.83 4.56 17.06
N ARG A 34 -9.88 4.58 17.89
CA ARG A 34 -10.09 3.65 19.00
C ARG A 34 -11.52 3.16 18.99
N ARG A 35 -11.78 2.01 19.60
CA ARG A 35 -13.15 1.54 19.86
C ARG A 35 -13.87 2.59 20.72
N GLY A 36 -15.11 2.89 20.35
CA GLY A 36 -16.01 3.75 21.11
C GLY A 36 -16.62 3.00 22.30
N THR A 37 -17.64 3.60 22.88
CA THR A 37 -18.31 3.07 24.08
C THR A 37 -19.37 2.02 23.75
N ALA A 38 -19.99 2.10 22.58
CA ALA A 38 -20.99 1.14 22.12
C ALA A 38 -20.41 0.17 21.07
N PRO A 39 -21.01 -1.03 20.90
CA PRO A 39 -20.65 -1.95 19.84
C PRO A 39 -20.74 -1.28 18.46
N GLY A 40 -19.72 -1.45 17.63
CA GLY A 40 -19.68 -0.82 16.31
C GLY A 40 -19.20 0.63 16.30
N GLU A 41 -18.98 1.26 17.46
CA GLU A 41 -18.45 2.64 17.49
C GLU A 41 -16.93 2.68 17.36
N ILE A 42 -16.47 3.66 16.60
CA ILE A 42 -15.06 4.02 16.47
C ILE A 42 -14.94 5.52 16.72
N THR A 43 -14.07 5.91 17.65
CA THR A 43 -13.78 7.30 17.97
C THR A 43 -12.39 7.67 17.45
N THR A 44 -12.26 8.86 16.88
CA THR A 44 -10.97 9.31 16.37
C THR A 44 -10.85 10.83 16.41
N ARG A 45 -9.63 11.29 16.66
CA ARG A 45 -9.28 12.71 16.57
C ARG A 45 -9.11 13.10 15.11
N VAL A 46 -9.64 14.25 14.74
CA VAL A 46 -9.57 14.81 13.39
C VAL A 46 -8.90 16.18 13.44
N SER A 47 -7.85 16.33 12.65
CA SER A 47 -7.10 17.56 12.43
C SER A 47 -7.46 18.20 11.07
N ASP A 48 -7.66 17.38 10.02
CA ASP A 48 -8.13 17.84 8.71
C ASP A 48 -9.46 17.16 8.34
N PRO A 49 -10.60 17.89 8.43
CA PRO A 49 -11.92 17.37 8.12
C PRO A 49 -12.08 16.86 6.69
N ALA A 50 -11.38 17.44 5.71
CA ALA A 50 -11.53 17.07 4.31
C ALA A 50 -10.86 15.72 4.00
N THR A 51 -9.64 15.50 4.49
CA THR A 51 -8.97 14.19 4.37
C THR A 51 -9.66 13.12 5.24
N PHE A 52 -10.21 13.49 6.40
CA PHE A 52 -11.08 12.60 7.19
C PHE A 52 -12.31 12.17 6.38
N ALA A 53 -13.00 13.12 5.74
CA ALA A 53 -14.16 12.85 4.91
C ALA A 53 -13.83 11.93 3.73
N GLY A 54 -12.68 12.14 3.07
CA GLY A 54 -12.21 11.25 2.00
C GLY A 54 -11.99 9.82 2.49
N TRP A 55 -11.38 9.64 3.67
CA TRP A 55 -11.25 8.32 4.29
C TRP A 55 -12.62 7.68 4.57
N ILE A 56 -13.58 8.41 5.15
CA ILE A 56 -14.93 7.88 5.38
C ILE A 56 -15.58 7.41 4.09
N LEU A 57 -15.47 8.18 3.01
CA LEU A 57 -16.05 7.80 1.71
C LEU A 57 -15.43 6.52 1.14
N THR A 58 -14.16 6.22 1.44
CA THR A 58 -13.52 4.96 1.02
C THR A 58 -14.08 3.72 1.74
N LEU A 59 -14.71 3.91 2.89
CA LEU A 59 -15.37 2.85 3.66
C LEU A 59 -16.76 2.50 3.11
N LYS A 60 -17.30 3.34 2.20
CA LYS A 60 -18.57 3.09 1.50
C LYS A 60 -19.69 2.75 2.49
N ASP A 61 -20.41 1.65 2.24
CA ASP A 61 -21.57 1.21 3.01
C ASP A 61 -21.24 0.66 4.40
N LEU A 62 -19.96 0.52 4.76
CA LEU A 62 -19.55 0.07 6.09
C LEU A 62 -19.89 1.11 7.17
N VAL A 63 -20.01 2.39 6.78
CA VAL A 63 -20.29 3.49 7.72
C VAL A 63 -21.78 3.79 7.73
N HIS A 64 -22.41 3.51 8.85
CA HIS A 64 -23.85 3.74 9.05
C HIS A 64 -24.14 5.15 9.58
N ASP A 65 -23.24 5.72 10.37
CA ASP A 65 -23.41 7.04 10.98
C ASP A 65 -22.05 7.72 11.26
N VAL A 66 -22.03 9.05 11.18
CA VAL A 66 -20.85 9.89 11.46
C VAL A 66 -21.31 11.09 12.27
N ARG A 67 -20.65 11.33 13.40
CA ARG A 67 -20.96 12.44 14.33
C ARG A 67 -19.68 13.06 14.88
N PRO A 68 -19.75 14.28 15.42
CA PRO A 68 -20.94 15.15 15.51
C PRO A 68 -21.23 15.85 14.17
N GLY A 69 -22.21 16.77 14.14
CA GLY A 69 -22.74 17.36 12.90
C GLY A 69 -21.69 17.93 11.93
N TRP A 70 -20.58 18.50 12.43
CA TRP A 70 -19.50 19.00 11.58
C TRP A 70 -18.78 17.88 10.80
N ALA A 71 -18.64 16.69 11.40
CA ALA A 71 -17.99 15.54 10.78
C ALA A 71 -18.89 14.97 9.68
N ALA A 72 -20.19 14.83 9.96
CA ALA A 72 -21.20 14.45 8.98
C ALA A 72 -21.25 15.45 7.81
N GLN A 73 -21.19 16.75 8.11
CA GLN A 73 -21.20 17.80 7.10
C GLN A 73 -19.96 17.72 6.21
N SER A 74 -18.78 17.47 6.79
CA SER A 74 -17.53 17.33 6.03
C SER A 74 -17.61 16.19 5.00
N VAL A 75 -18.24 15.07 5.37
CA VAL A 75 -18.49 13.94 4.45
C VAL A 75 -19.44 14.33 3.32
N ARG A 76 -20.54 15.05 3.62
CA ARG A 76 -21.47 15.57 2.61
C ARG A 76 -20.80 16.57 1.67
N ASP A 77 -19.98 17.47 2.20
CA ASP A 77 -19.24 18.46 1.42
C ASP A 77 -18.24 17.77 0.48
N ALA A 78 -17.45 16.80 0.98
CA ALA A 78 -16.52 16.03 0.17
C ALA A 78 -17.24 15.26 -0.96
N ARG A 79 -18.37 14.62 -0.67
CA ARG A 79 -19.20 13.94 -1.68
C ARG A 79 -19.65 14.90 -2.77
N ARG A 80 -20.17 16.08 -2.40
CA ARG A 80 -20.56 17.12 -3.36
C ARG A 80 -19.39 17.62 -4.20
N ARG A 81 -18.22 17.82 -3.59
CA ARG A 81 -17.01 18.23 -4.34
C ARG A 81 -16.63 17.17 -5.37
N ILE A 82 -16.59 15.90 -4.98
CA ILE A 82 -16.27 14.78 -5.88
C ILE A 82 -17.28 14.72 -7.04
N GLN A 83 -18.58 14.83 -6.75
CA GLN A 83 -19.63 14.86 -7.76
C GLN A 83 -19.47 16.04 -8.73
N ALA A 84 -19.29 17.25 -8.20
CA ALA A 84 -19.12 18.44 -9.03
C ALA A 84 -17.86 18.38 -9.89
N ALA A 85 -16.79 17.75 -9.37
CA ALA A 85 -15.52 17.61 -10.06
C ALA A 85 -15.52 16.55 -11.17
N HIS A 86 -16.43 15.56 -11.10
CA HIS A 86 -16.59 14.49 -12.09
C HIS A 86 -17.93 14.60 -12.85
N ASP A 87 -18.57 15.77 -12.80
CA ASP A 87 -19.76 16.06 -13.60
C ASP A 87 -19.34 16.16 -15.08
N PRO A 88 -19.83 15.27 -15.96
CA PRO A 88 -19.48 15.29 -17.38
C PRO A 88 -19.83 16.60 -18.09
N ALA A 89 -20.79 17.39 -17.57
CA ALA A 89 -21.12 18.71 -18.10
C ALA A 89 -20.11 19.81 -17.70
N ARG A 90 -19.27 19.55 -16.68
CA ARG A 90 -18.22 20.47 -16.19
C ARG A 90 -16.81 19.95 -16.44
N ALA A 91 -16.66 18.70 -16.86
CA ALA A 91 -15.38 18.06 -17.16
C ALA A 91 -14.72 18.70 -18.39
N HIS A 92 -13.99 19.78 -18.14
CA HIS A 92 -13.07 20.34 -19.12
C HIS A 92 -11.75 19.57 -18.98
N ALA A 93 -11.34 18.87 -20.04
CA ALA A 93 -9.96 18.39 -20.11
C ALA A 93 -9.03 19.62 -19.96
N PRO A 94 -8.07 19.60 -19.03
CA PRO A 94 -7.20 20.76 -18.81
C PRO A 94 -6.46 21.10 -20.11
N GLN A 95 -6.46 22.37 -20.48
CA GLN A 95 -5.67 22.86 -21.59
C GLN A 95 -4.21 22.95 -21.10
N HIS A 96 -3.29 22.33 -21.83
CA HIS A 96 -1.86 22.34 -21.49
C HIS A 96 -1.34 23.78 -21.47
N VAL A 97 -0.77 24.23 -20.36
CA VAL A 97 -0.11 25.55 -20.28
C VAL A 97 1.41 25.42 -20.26
N HIS A 98 2.00 24.35 -19.70
CA HIS A 98 3.45 24.12 -19.77
C HIS A 98 3.87 22.64 -19.83
N PRO A 99 4.68 22.23 -20.82
CA PRO A 99 5.34 20.92 -20.79
C PRO A 99 6.52 20.94 -19.82
N ALA A 100 6.61 19.95 -18.93
CA ALA A 100 7.86 19.62 -18.26
C ALA A 100 8.87 19.00 -19.27
N PRO A 101 10.19 19.09 -19.04
CA PRO A 101 11.19 18.57 -19.97
C PRO A 101 11.00 17.06 -20.20
N ALA A 102 10.95 16.66 -21.46
CA ALA A 102 10.69 15.28 -21.86
C ALA A 102 11.79 14.32 -21.39
N ALA A 103 11.48 13.46 -20.41
CA ALA A 103 12.24 12.23 -20.18
C ALA A 103 11.77 11.18 -21.19
N ALA A 104 12.62 10.86 -22.16
CA ALA A 104 12.34 9.93 -23.24
C ALA A 104 12.00 8.52 -22.71
N THR A 105 10.80 8.04 -23.02
CA THR A 105 10.36 6.66 -22.78
C THR A 105 10.26 5.92 -24.12
N ALA A 106 11.13 4.93 -24.32
CA ALA A 106 11.02 3.98 -25.42
C ALA A 106 10.49 2.63 -24.89
N PRO A 107 9.49 2.01 -25.53
CA PRO A 107 8.96 0.72 -25.11
C PRO A 107 9.91 -0.41 -25.54
N VAL A 108 10.34 -1.25 -24.60
CA VAL A 108 11.15 -2.43 -24.90
C VAL A 108 10.27 -3.68 -24.87
N THR A 109 9.91 -4.18 -26.05
CA THR A 109 9.47 -5.56 -26.22
C THR A 109 10.66 -6.51 -26.07
N ARG A 110 10.54 -7.59 -25.29
CA ARG A 110 11.47 -8.72 -25.40
C ARG A 110 10.77 -10.08 -25.35
N LYS A 111 11.30 -10.94 -26.22
CA LYS A 111 10.97 -12.32 -26.50
C LYS A 111 12.06 -13.21 -25.89
N GLY A 112 11.65 -14.28 -25.21
CA GLY A 112 12.40 -15.53 -25.03
C GLY A 112 13.46 -15.58 -23.91
N ILE A 113 13.27 -16.50 -22.96
CA ILE A 113 14.36 -17.10 -22.18
C ILE A 113 14.20 -18.62 -22.24
N GLY A 114 15.30 -19.31 -22.57
CA GLY A 114 15.48 -20.74 -22.35
C GLY A 114 16.73 -21.01 -21.50
N ALA A 115 16.63 -22.11 -20.74
CA ALA A 115 17.68 -22.96 -20.15
C ALA A 115 18.38 -22.55 -18.82
N THR A 116 17.79 -23.06 -17.72
CA THR A 116 18.35 -23.98 -16.70
C THR A 116 19.82 -23.87 -16.24
N GLY A 117 19.98 -23.29 -15.04
CA GLY A 117 21.06 -23.46 -14.07
C GLY A 117 20.68 -22.60 -12.86
N THR A 118 20.60 -23.15 -11.64
CA THR A 118 19.96 -22.46 -10.50
C THR A 118 20.79 -21.25 -10.06
N ARG A 119 20.54 -20.11 -10.69
CA ARG A 119 21.05 -18.80 -10.29
C ARG A 119 20.51 -18.46 -8.89
N PRO A 120 21.27 -17.72 -8.05
CA PRO A 120 20.71 -17.11 -6.85
C PRO A 120 19.39 -16.42 -7.18
N SER A 121 18.39 -16.52 -6.29
CA SER A 121 17.15 -15.79 -6.49
C SER A 121 17.46 -14.30 -6.65
N HIS A 122 16.67 -13.61 -7.47
CA HIS A 122 16.85 -12.17 -7.74
C HIS A 122 16.99 -11.36 -6.44
N ILE A 123 16.21 -11.69 -5.43
CA ILE A 123 16.26 -11.12 -4.08
C ILE A 123 17.59 -11.43 -3.37
N GLY A 124 18.08 -12.67 -3.42
CA GLY A 124 19.37 -13.02 -2.81
C GLY A 124 20.53 -12.23 -3.42
N ARG A 125 20.48 -12.01 -4.73
CA ARG A 125 21.47 -11.20 -5.45
C ARG A 125 21.41 -9.73 -5.05
N ILE A 126 20.20 -9.13 -5.01
CA ILE A 126 20.00 -7.74 -4.59
C ILE A 126 20.50 -7.51 -3.16
N LEU A 127 20.20 -8.43 -2.23
CA LEU A 127 20.65 -8.32 -0.84
C LEU A 127 22.19 -8.39 -0.74
N ALA A 128 22.81 -9.26 -1.53
CA ALA A 128 24.26 -9.38 -1.56
C ALA A 128 24.93 -8.12 -2.14
N ILE A 129 24.40 -7.58 -3.25
CA ILE A 129 24.87 -6.32 -3.85
C ILE A 129 24.72 -5.17 -2.86
N ALA A 130 23.55 -5.02 -2.23
CA ALA A 130 23.30 -3.98 -1.24
C ALA A 130 24.29 -4.08 -0.06
N ASN A 131 24.54 -5.28 0.47
CA ASN A 131 25.50 -5.50 1.55
C ASN A 131 26.93 -5.11 1.14
N THR A 132 27.37 -5.50 -0.06
CA THR A 132 28.70 -5.12 -0.59
C THR A 132 28.83 -3.60 -0.69
N LEU A 133 27.80 -2.92 -1.18
CA LEU A 133 27.80 -1.48 -1.32
C LEU A 133 27.74 -0.75 0.04
N PHE A 134 26.95 -1.25 1.01
CA PHE A 134 26.95 -0.75 2.39
C PHE A 134 28.34 -0.87 3.02
N HIS A 135 28.99 -2.02 2.86
CA HIS A 135 30.33 -2.21 3.37
C HIS A 135 31.32 -1.24 2.70
N ALA A 136 31.30 -1.16 1.37
CA ALA A 136 32.17 -0.28 0.61
C ALA A 136 32.03 1.19 1.02
N ALA A 137 30.80 1.65 1.23
CA ALA A 137 30.54 3.01 1.69
C ALA A 137 31.07 3.27 3.11
N ARG A 138 30.90 2.31 4.03
CA ARG A 138 31.44 2.42 5.41
C ARG A 138 32.97 2.37 5.47
N THR A 139 33.61 1.66 4.55
CA THR A 139 35.07 1.52 4.47
C THR A 139 35.69 2.44 3.42
N THR A 140 34.91 3.38 2.85
CA THR A 140 35.34 4.32 1.80
C THR A 140 36.09 3.64 0.65
N THR A 141 35.72 2.39 0.36
CA THR A 141 36.34 1.56 -0.67
C THR A 141 35.67 1.86 -2.01
N PRO A 142 36.42 2.27 -3.05
CA PRO A 142 35.85 2.48 -4.38
C PRO A 142 35.27 1.18 -4.93
N VAL A 143 34.09 1.26 -5.54
CA VAL A 143 33.44 0.14 -6.24
C VAL A 143 33.04 0.61 -7.62
N THR A 144 33.25 -0.22 -8.63
CA THR A 144 32.83 0.03 -10.01
C THR A 144 31.65 -0.85 -10.41
N CYS A 145 30.97 -0.47 -11.49
CA CYS A 145 29.98 -1.32 -12.13
C CYS A 145 30.58 -2.65 -12.58
N ASP A 146 31.84 -2.65 -13.05
CA ASP A 146 32.51 -3.86 -13.52
C ASP A 146 32.80 -4.82 -12.36
N ASP A 147 33.25 -4.30 -11.20
CA ASP A 147 33.46 -5.12 -9.99
C ASP A 147 32.18 -5.87 -9.57
N LEU A 148 31.03 -5.20 -9.62
CA LEU A 148 29.75 -5.84 -9.29
C LEU A 148 29.28 -6.83 -10.35
N LYS A 149 29.47 -6.51 -11.64
CA LYS A 149 29.12 -7.43 -12.74
C LYS A 149 29.92 -8.72 -12.63
N ASP A 150 31.20 -8.62 -12.34
CA ASP A 150 32.08 -9.77 -12.20
C ASP A 150 31.77 -10.56 -10.92
N ALA A 151 31.63 -9.88 -9.78
CA ALA A 151 31.35 -10.53 -8.49
C ALA A 151 30.00 -11.27 -8.46
N PHE A 152 28.99 -10.76 -9.17
CA PHE A 152 27.63 -11.30 -9.15
C PHE A 152 27.21 -11.98 -10.46
N ALA A 153 28.12 -12.08 -11.43
CA ALA A 153 27.89 -12.65 -12.77
C ALA A 153 26.63 -12.09 -13.45
N VAL A 154 26.50 -10.75 -13.47
CA VAL A 154 25.37 -10.02 -14.06
C VAL A 154 25.80 -9.19 -15.26
N ASN A 155 24.89 -8.99 -16.20
CA ASN A 155 25.12 -8.05 -17.30
C ASN A 155 24.73 -6.60 -16.91
N ASP A 156 25.09 -5.62 -17.76
CA ASP A 156 24.82 -4.21 -17.48
C ASP A 156 23.33 -3.89 -17.26
N ARG A 157 22.42 -4.61 -17.92
CA ARG A 157 20.99 -4.41 -17.73
C ARG A 157 20.55 -4.94 -16.38
N GLU A 158 20.94 -6.17 -16.04
CA GLU A 158 20.62 -6.77 -14.74
C GLU A 158 21.17 -5.94 -13.58
N LEU A 159 22.41 -5.44 -13.69
CA LEU A 159 22.99 -4.57 -12.67
C LEU A 159 22.23 -3.24 -12.56
N ARG A 160 21.86 -2.61 -13.67
CA ARG A 160 21.04 -1.38 -13.64
C ARG A 160 19.69 -1.60 -12.98
N ASP A 161 19.00 -2.69 -13.35
CA ASP A 161 17.69 -3.03 -12.78
C ASP A 161 17.83 -3.30 -11.27
N ASP A 162 18.88 -4.02 -10.84
CA ASP A 162 19.15 -4.29 -9.42
C ASP A 162 19.47 -3.02 -8.63
N LEU A 163 20.29 -2.11 -9.16
CA LEU A 163 20.61 -0.83 -8.52
C LEU A 163 19.37 0.08 -8.41
N GLN A 164 18.49 0.08 -9.42
CA GLN A 164 17.21 0.77 -9.34
C GLN A 164 16.33 0.23 -8.21
N ILE A 165 16.29 -1.09 -8.04
CA ILE A 165 15.53 -1.73 -6.96
C ILE A 165 16.12 -1.36 -5.60
N ILE A 166 17.45 -1.34 -5.47
CA ILE A 166 18.13 -0.93 -4.24
C ILE A 166 17.78 0.53 -3.90
N ASN A 167 17.90 1.45 -4.86
CA ASN A 167 17.56 2.86 -4.64
C ASN A 167 16.07 3.03 -4.27
N LEU A 168 15.16 2.32 -4.95
CA LEU A 168 13.73 2.39 -4.65
C LEU A 168 13.39 1.79 -3.28
N ALA A 169 14.03 0.68 -2.90
CA ALA A 169 13.82 0.04 -1.60
C ALA A 169 14.38 0.87 -0.45
N CYS A 170 15.45 1.62 -0.70
CA CYS A 170 16.08 2.53 0.25
C CYS A 170 15.44 3.92 0.28
N TRP A 171 14.49 4.23 -0.61
CA TRP A 171 13.74 5.50 -0.63
C TRP A 171 12.50 5.45 0.26
N ARG A 172 12.43 6.33 1.27
CA ARG A 172 11.19 6.58 2.02
C ARG A 172 11.10 8.02 2.49
N HIS A 173 9.94 8.65 2.28
CA HIS A 173 9.61 9.99 2.78
C HIS A 173 10.63 11.07 2.41
N ALA A 174 11.06 11.09 1.14
CA ALA A 174 12.04 12.03 0.58
C ALA A 174 13.48 11.87 1.08
N GLU A 175 13.82 10.73 1.70
CA GLU A 175 15.17 10.43 2.19
C GLU A 175 15.61 9.04 1.70
N TYR A 176 16.92 8.88 1.45
CA TYR A 176 17.51 7.59 1.13
C TYR A 176 18.28 7.05 2.35
N LEU A 177 18.01 5.80 2.74
CA LEU A 177 18.93 5.03 3.61
C LEU A 177 20.28 4.80 2.91
N MET A 178 20.23 4.73 1.59
CA MET A 178 21.37 4.52 0.71
C MET A 178 20.95 4.88 -0.71
N CYS A 179 21.71 5.74 -1.37
CA CYS A 179 21.57 6.07 -2.78
C CYS A 179 22.83 5.67 -3.54
N VAL A 180 22.67 4.98 -4.66
CA VAL A 180 23.78 4.53 -5.50
C VAL A 180 23.65 5.13 -6.88
N THR A 181 24.64 5.93 -7.26
CA THR A 181 24.68 6.63 -8.55
C THR A 181 25.88 6.16 -9.36
N PRO A 182 25.66 5.48 -10.49
CA PRO A 182 26.73 5.20 -11.44
C PRO A 182 27.24 6.49 -12.07
N LYS A 183 28.56 6.69 -12.03
CA LYS A 183 29.24 7.80 -12.69
C LYS A 183 29.63 7.42 -14.12
N PRO A 184 29.84 8.42 -15.01
CA PRO A 184 30.22 8.16 -16.40
C PRO A 184 31.54 7.38 -16.57
N ASP A 185 32.42 7.41 -15.56
CA ASP A 185 33.69 6.69 -15.52
C ASP A 185 33.57 5.24 -15.00
N GLY A 186 32.34 4.76 -14.79
CA GLY A 186 32.07 3.40 -14.31
C GLY A 186 32.17 3.23 -12.79
N ARG A 187 32.56 4.25 -12.03
CA ARG A 187 32.54 4.21 -10.56
C ARG A 187 31.12 4.36 -10.01
N LEU A 188 30.87 3.75 -8.87
CA LEU A 188 29.64 3.93 -8.11
C LEU A 188 29.88 4.95 -7.01
N GLU A 189 29.12 6.04 -7.03
CA GLU A 189 28.98 6.93 -5.89
C GLU A 189 27.90 6.37 -4.97
N ILE A 190 28.25 6.19 -3.70
CA ILE A 190 27.35 5.62 -2.69
C ILE A 190 27.20 6.65 -1.59
N ASP A 191 25.97 7.12 -1.39
CA ASP A 191 25.62 8.06 -0.34
C ASP A 191 24.73 7.37 0.69
N LEU A 192 25.21 7.27 1.94
CA LEU A 192 24.49 6.67 3.06
C LEU A 192 23.62 7.67 3.82
N ASP A 193 23.83 8.97 3.60
CA ASP A 193 23.19 10.07 4.33
C ASP A 193 22.49 11.05 3.37
N ALA A 194 22.19 10.62 2.15
CA ALA A 194 21.47 11.42 1.16
C ALA A 194 20.11 11.87 1.74
N TYR A 195 20.06 13.15 2.13
CA TYR A 195 18.92 13.83 2.75
C TYR A 195 18.63 13.44 4.22
N ALA A 196 19.61 12.98 5.00
CA ALA A 196 19.44 12.49 6.38
C ALA A 196 19.13 13.56 7.46
N ASP A 197 19.06 14.85 7.10
CA ASP A 197 18.93 15.95 8.07
C ASP A 197 17.54 16.05 8.73
N THR A 198 16.54 15.27 8.27
CA THR A 198 15.12 15.48 8.63
C THR A 198 14.46 14.36 9.44
N VAL A 199 15.03 13.16 9.58
CA VAL A 199 14.40 12.05 10.33
C VAL A 199 15.39 11.28 11.21
N GLN A 200 15.23 11.41 12.53
CA GLN A 200 16.05 10.66 13.51
C GLN A 200 15.61 9.20 13.74
N GLN A 201 14.49 8.73 13.16
CA GLN A 201 14.00 7.35 13.34
C GLN A 201 13.33 6.77 12.08
N PRO A 202 13.75 5.58 11.60
CA PRO A 202 13.09 4.93 10.48
C PRO A 202 11.63 4.57 10.84
N LEU A 203 10.68 5.19 10.14
CA LEU A 203 9.23 5.04 10.33
C LEU A 203 8.71 3.68 9.83
N LEU A 204 9.11 2.55 10.40
CA LEU A 204 8.59 1.22 9.99
C LEU A 204 7.07 1.11 10.24
N THR A 205 6.32 0.41 9.36
CA THR A 205 4.95 -0.01 9.72
C THR A 205 4.97 -0.99 10.88
N ILE A 206 3.83 -1.25 11.54
CA ILE A 206 3.75 -2.17 12.68
C ILE A 206 4.28 -3.55 12.29
N GLU A 207 3.88 -4.05 11.12
CA GLU A 207 4.25 -5.36 10.60
C GLU A 207 5.71 -5.43 10.11
N GLN A 208 6.20 -4.37 9.46
CA GLN A 208 7.61 -4.26 9.07
C GLN A 208 8.52 -4.26 10.29
N ARG A 209 8.12 -3.53 11.33
CA ARG A 209 8.81 -3.51 12.60
C ARG A 209 8.79 -4.89 13.26
N ASP A 210 7.65 -5.57 13.28
CA ASP A 210 7.54 -6.91 13.86
C ASP A 210 8.37 -7.94 13.07
N ALA A 211 8.43 -7.84 11.74
CA ALA A 211 9.28 -8.67 10.89
C ALA A 211 10.78 -8.41 11.13
N VAL A 212 11.18 -7.13 11.24
CA VAL A 212 12.55 -6.73 11.57
C VAL A 212 12.94 -7.22 12.97
N LEU A 213 12.04 -7.12 13.95
CA LEU A 213 12.25 -7.62 15.30
C LEU A 213 12.35 -9.16 15.32
N ALA A 214 11.52 -9.87 14.57
CA ALA A 214 11.58 -11.32 14.44
C ALA A 214 12.89 -11.77 13.77
N GLY A 215 13.30 -11.11 12.69
CA GLY A 215 14.57 -11.35 12.02
C GLY A 215 15.77 -11.06 12.91
N ALA A 216 15.78 -9.94 13.62
CA ALA A 216 16.83 -9.60 14.57
C ALA A 216 16.96 -10.64 15.69
N ARG A 217 15.84 -11.09 16.25
CA ARG A 217 15.82 -12.16 17.27
C ARG A 217 16.33 -13.50 16.72
N LEU A 218 15.96 -13.85 15.49
CA LEU A 218 16.45 -15.05 14.82
C LEU A 218 17.97 -14.97 14.59
N LEU A 219 18.46 -13.85 14.06
CA LEU A 219 19.90 -13.63 13.80
C LEU A 219 20.71 -13.66 15.11
N ALA A 220 20.19 -13.08 16.18
CA ALA A 220 20.81 -13.15 17.51
C ALA A 220 20.96 -14.59 18.05
N ASN A 221 20.04 -15.48 17.65
CA ASN A 221 20.09 -16.90 18.02
C ASN A 221 21.00 -17.73 17.11
N LEU A 222 21.16 -17.31 15.85
CA LEU A 222 21.96 -18.03 14.84
C LEU A 222 23.45 -17.69 14.93
N ASP A 223 23.80 -16.45 15.26
CA ASP A 223 25.20 -15.99 15.33
C ASP A 223 25.43 -15.06 16.53
N PRO A 224 26.27 -15.45 17.51
CA PRO A 224 26.64 -14.62 18.65
C PRO A 224 27.24 -13.26 18.26
N HIS A 225 27.92 -13.14 17.12
CA HIS A 225 28.51 -11.90 16.66
C HIS A 225 27.48 -10.87 16.18
N LEU A 226 26.28 -11.34 15.79
CA LEU A 226 25.17 -10.48 15.34
C LEU A 226 24.27 -10.02 16.51
N GLN A 227 24.48 -10.52 17.72
CA GLN A 227 23.67 -10.18 18.90
C GLN A 227 23.68 -8.69 19.22
N SER A 228 24.83 -8.03 19.11
CA SER A 228 24.95 -6.58 19.38
C SER A 228 24.15 -5.74 18.38
N ALA A 229 24.17 -6.11 17.10
CA ALA A 229 23.37 -5.46 16.06
C ALA A 229 21.87 -5.71 16.28
N ALA A 230 21.49 -6.96 16.55
CA ALA A 230 20.12 -7.34 16.85
C ALA A 230 19.57 -6.60 18.08
N HIS A 231 20.36 -6.48 19.16
CA HIS A 231 19.98 -5.74 20.35
C HIS A 231 19.76 -4.25 20.08
N LYS A 232 20.60 -3.62 19.25
CA LYS A 232 20.40 -2.21 18.84
C LYS A 232 19.09 -2.03 18.07
N ILE A 233 18.79 -2.95 17.14
CA ILE A 233 17.52 -2.94 16.38
C ILE A 233 16.32 -3.11 17.33
N ILE A 234 16.39 -4.06 18.27
CA ILE A 234 15.32 -4.31 19.24
C ILE A 234 15.11 -3.10 20.16
N ALA A 235 16.20 -2.48 20.64
CA ALA A 235 16.15 -1.29 21.49
C ALA A 235 15.58 -0.07 20.75
N ALA A 236 15.95 0.14 19.48
CA ALA A 236 15.50 1.27 18.67
C ALA A 236 14.01 1.22 18.31
N HIS A 237 13.43 0.01 18.20
CA HIS A 237 12.06 -0.19 17.73
C HIS A 237 11.04 -0.55 18.83
N GLY A 238 11.51 -0.68 20.06
CA GLY A 238 10.70 -0.78 21.28
C GLY A 238 10.41 -2.21 21.75
N THR A 239 10.34 -2.36 23.07
CA THR A 239 9.98 -3.59 23.79
C THR A 239 8.46 -3.78 23.82
N ARG A 240 7.87 -4.30 22.74
CA ARG A 240 6.68 -5.16 22.91
C ARG A 240 7.19 -6.57 23.24
N GLY A 241 6.74 -7.06 24.39
CA GLY A 241 7.02 -8.41 24.89
C GLY A 241 6.59 -9.51 23.91
N PRO A 242 6.75 -10.79 24.29
CA PRO A 242 6.35 -11.90 23.45
C PRO A 242 4.88 -11.74 23.06
N LEU A 243 4.61 -11.81 21.75
CA LEU A 243 3.30 -11.84 21.11
C LEU A 243 2.41 -10.63 21.45
N ALA A 244 2.46 -9.61 20.59
CA ALA A 244 1.32 -8.71 20.42
C ALA A 244 0.08 -9.59 20.22
N VAL A 245 -1.00 -9.35 21.00
CA VAL A 245 -2.29 -10.05 20.95
C VAL A 245 -2.52 -10.59 19.55
N GLU A 246 -2.31 -11.89 19.37
CA GLU A 246 -2.39 -12.50 18.05
C GLU A 246 -3.80 -12.23 17.54
N ASP A 247 -3.91 -11.58 16.37
CA ASP A 247 -5.16 -11.57 15.64
C ASP A 247 -5.62 -13.03 15.53
N PRO A 248 -6.76 -13.43 16.13
CA PRO A 248 -7.19 -14.83 16.15
C PRO A 248 -7.33 -15.38 14.72
N ARG A 249 -7.57 -14.52 13.72
CA ARG A 249 -7.57 -14.89 12.30
C ARG A 249 -6.18 -15.33 11.83
N ALA A 250 -5.12 -14.67 12.28
CA ALA A 250 -3.75 -15.01 11.90
C ALA A 250 -3.35 -16.40 12.39
N ALA A 251 -3.77 -16.78 13.60
CA ALA A 251 -3.59 -18.14 14.12
C ALA A 251 -4.35 -19.17 13.28
N GLN A 252 -5.61 -18.91 12.93
CA GLN A 252 -6.43 -19.78 12.08
C GLN A 252 -5.87 -19.95 10.67
N ILE A 253 -5.38 -18.87 10.05
CA ILE A 253 -4.71 -18.91 8.75
C ILE A 253 -3.43 -19.73 8.82
N THR A 254 -2.62 -19.53 9.86
CA THR A 254 -1.38 -20.29 10.09
C THR A 254 -1.70 -21.78 10.30
N HIS A 255 -2.75 -22.09 11.06
CA HIS A 255 -3.21 -23.45 11.27
C HIS A 255 -3.61 -24.12 9.95
N ALA A 256 -4.47 -23.47 9.15
CA ALA A 256 -4.94 -23.99 7.86
C ALA A 256 -3.79 -24.22 6.87
N LEU A 257 -2.80 -23.33 6.82
CA LEU A 257 -1.59 -23.50 6.00
C LEU A 257 -0.74 -24.68 6.48
N THR A 258 -0.55 -24.83 7.79
CA THR A 258 0.30 -25.87 8.39
C THR A 258 -0.31 -27.25 8.23
N HIS A 259 -1.61 -27.37 8.48
CA HIS A 259 -2.35 -28.64 8.46
C HIS A 259 -2.98 -28.94 7.09
N ARG A 260 -2.77 -28.06 6.10
CA ARG A 260 -3.37 -28.14 4.76
C ARG A 260 -4.89 -28.36 4.82
N SER A 261 -5.58 -27.59 5.65
CA SER A 261 -7.03 -27.65 5.75
C SER A 261 -7.70 -26.44 5.08
N GLN A 262 -8.97 -26.59 4.70
CA GLN A 262 -9.72 -25.50 4.08
C GLN A 262 -9.95 -24.38 5.09
N LEU A 263 -10.02 -23.16 4.59
CA LEU A 263 -10.22 -21.96 5.39
C LEU A 263 -11.56 -21.31 4.99
N ARG A 264 -12.51 -21.25 5.93
CA ARG A 264 -13.73 -20.46 5.76
C ARG A 264 -13.44 -19.03 6.15
N VAL A 265 -13.76 -18.09 5.27
CA VAL A 265 -13.53 -16.66 5.48
C VAL A 265 -14.78 -15.85 5.21
N ARG A 266 -15.03 -14.85 6.06
CA ARG A 266 -15.95 -13.75 5.74
C ARG A 266 -15.13 -12.61 5.17
N TYR A 267 -15.26 -12.37 3.87
CA TYR A 267 -14.35 -11.51 3.11
C TYR A 267 -15.05 -10.26 2.59
N LEU A 268 -14.45 -9.10 2.87
CA LEU A 268 -14.85 -7.81 2.32
C LEU A 268 -14.20 -7.61 0.94
N THR A 269 -15.01 -7.50 -0.11
CA THR A 269 -14.52 -7.27 -1.48
C THR A 269 -14.05 -5.82 -1.67
N ALA A 270 -13.35 -5.54 -2.78
CA ALA A 270 -12.98 -4.16 -3.14
C ALA A 270 -14.20 -3.26 -3.40
N THR A 271 -15.30 -3.85 -3.86
CA THR A 271 -16.56 -3.15 -4.11
C THR A 271 -17.24 -2.73 -2.81
N GLY A 272 -16.94 -3.38 -1.68
CA GLY A 272 -17.54 -3.12 -0.37
C GLY A 272 -18.53 -4.21 0.07
N THR A 273 -18.71 -5.26 -0.73
CA THR A 273 -19.61 -6.37 -0.44
C THR A 273 -18.96 -7.38 0.51
N ILE A 274 -19.70 -7.86 1.49
CA ILE A 274 -19.26 -8.94 2.37
C ILE A 274 -19.73 -10.27 1.78
N THR A 275 -18.81 -11.22 1.63
CA THR A 275 -19.08 -12.55 1.06
C THR A 275 -18.42 -13.63 1.92
N ASP A 276 -19.15 -14.70 2.21
CA ASP A 276 -18.57 -15.89 2.83
C ASP A 276 -17.95 -16.80 1.75
N ARG A 277 -16.73 -17.28 1.98
CA ARG A 277 -15.96 -18.07 1.02
C ARG A 277 -15.25 -19.23 1.70
N THR A 278 -15.08 -20.33 0.98
CA THR A 278 -14.19 -21.43 1.35
C THR A 278 -12.95 -21.37 0.48
N LEU A 279 -11.78 -21.37 1.10
CA LEU A 279 -10.49 -21.22 0.43
C LEU A 279 -9.63 -22.46 0.64
N HIS A 280 -8.86 -22.82 -0.38
CA HIS A 280 -7.76 -23.77 -0.30
C HIS A 280 -6.44 -22.99 -0.23
N PRO A 281 -5.90 -22.74 0.99
CA PRO A 281 -4.75 -21.85 1.18
C PRO A 281 -3.45 -22.50 0.72
N ALA A 282 -2.63 -21.77 -0.03
CA ALA A 282 -1.33 -22.22 -0.52
C ALA A 282 -0.16 -21.54 0.18
N ALA A 283 -0.18 -20.21 0.25
CA ALA A 283 0.93 -19.45 0.83
C ALA A 283 0.47 -18.10 1.37
N ARG A 284 1.14 -17.63 2.41
CA ARG A 284 1.04 -16.23 2.86
C ARG A 284 2.16 -15.43 2.23
N GLN A 285 1.82 -14.29 1.63
CA GLN A 285 2.77 -13.38 0.99
C GLN A 285 2.67 -11.98 1.60
N HIS A 286 3.78 -11.24 1.63
CA HIS A 286 3.79 -9.84 2.02
C HIS A 286 4.26 -8.99 0.83
N ARG A 287 3.46 -8.00 0.42
CA ARG A 287 3.73 -7.15 -0.74
C ARG A 287 3.24 -5.72 -0.48
N GLY A 288 4.10 -4.71 -0.67
CA GLY A 288 3.72 -3.30 -0.53
C GLY A 288 3.12 -2.94 0.84
N GLY A 289 3.71 -3.44 1.92
CA GLY A 289 3.25 -3.19 3.30
C GLY A 289 1.94 -3.88 3.66
N ARG A 290 1.47 -4.84 2.86
CA ARG A 290 0.20 -5.55 3.05
C ARG A 290 0.40 -7.06 2.95
N SER A 291 -0.37 -7.81 3.73
CA SER A 291 -0.31 -9.27 3.75
C SER A 291 -1.44 -9.87 2.93
N TYR A 292 -1.11 -10.89 2.14
CA TYR A 292 -1.99 -11.58 1.21
C TYR A 292 -1.94 -13.10 1.46
N LEU A 293 -3.06 -13.76 1.26
CA LEU A 293 -3.18 -15.21 1.18
C LEU A 293 -3.35 -15.58 -0.29
N LEU A 294 -2.42 -16.38 -0.82
CA LEU A 294 -2.60 -17.07 -2.08
C LEU A 294 -3.47 -18.30 -1.84
N ALA A 295 -4.61 -18.37 -2.51
CA ALA A 295 -5.55 -19.48 -2.38
C ALA A 295 -6.42 -19.63 -3.64
N SER A 296 -7.08 -20.78 -3.78
CA SER A 296 -8.17 -20.99 -4.74
C SER A 296 -9.49 -21.16 -3.99
N GLU A 297 -10.61 -20.84 -4.65
CA GLU A 297 -11.96 -21.08 -4.10
C GLU A 297 -12.47 -22.49 -4.42
N HIS A 298 -11.82 -23.17 -5.36
CA HIS A 298 -12.14 -24.53 -5.78
C HIS A 298 -10.83 -25.32 -5.91
N PRO A 299 -10.84 -26.66 -5.74
CA PRO A 299 -9.64 -27.50 -5.87
C PRO A 299 -8.89 -27.30 -7.18
N ASP A 300 -9.62 -27.18 -8.29
CA ASP A 300 -9.06 -26.97 -9.64
C ASP A 300 -9.17 -25.51 -10.12
N GLY A 301 -9.46 -24.59 -9.19
CA GLY A 301 -9.65 -23.18 -9.49
C GLY A 301 -8.33 -22.42 -9.68
N PRO A 302 -8.34 -21.28 -10.40
CA PRO A 302 -7.16 -20.45 -10.53
C PRO A 302 -6.72 -19.89 -9.17
N ALA A 303 -5.41 -19.74 -9.00
CA ALA A 303 -4.84 -19.09 -7.83
C ALA A 303 -5.22 -17.59 -7.79
N LYS A 304 -5.72 -17.13 -6.65
CA LYS A 304 -6.08 -15.73 -6.39
C LYS A 304 -5.39 -15.24 -5.13
N THR A 305 -5.22 -13.91 -5.03
CA THR A 305 -4.70 -13.28 -3.82
C THR A 305 -5.82 -12.62 -3.03
N PHE A 306 -5.90 -12.96 -1.74
CA PHE A 306 -6.87 -12.42 -0.79
C PHE A 306 -6.13 -11.60 0.24
N ARG A 307 -6.55 -10.36 0.50
CA ARG A 307 -5.88 -9.54 1.49
C ARG A 307 -6.31 -9.94 2.90
N LEU A 308 -5.34 -10.13 3.80
CA LEU A 308 -5.63 -10.54 5.17
C LEU A 308 -6.43 -9.49 5.94
N ASP A 309 -6.15 -8.20 5.70
CA ASP A 309 -6.87 -7.10 6.35
C ASP A 309 -8.37 -7.09 5.99
N ARG A 310 -8.75 -7.64 4.84
CA ARG A 310 -10.15 -7.74 4.40
C ARG A 310 -10.87 -9.01 4.85
N MET A 311 -10.19 -9.90 5.57
CA MET A 311 -10.82 -11.07 6.20
C MET A 311 -11.42 -10.62 7.53
N LEU A 312 -12.73 -10.40 7.55
CA LEU A 312 -13.45 -10.03 8.79
C LEU A 312 -13.40 -11.20 9.79
N LEU A 313 -13.52 -12.42 9.26
CA LEU A 313 -13.41 -13.67 10.00
C LEU A 313 -12.61 -14.69 9.17
N ALA A 314 -11.83 -15.53 9.85
CA ALA A 314 -11.14 -16.66 9.25
C ALA A 314 -11.17 -17.84 10.24
N GLN A 315 -11.60 -19.00 9.76
CA GLN A 315 -11.71 -20.21 10.56
C GLN A 315 -11.20 -21.40 9.75
N ALA A 316 -10.19 -22.10 10.30
CA ALA A 316 -9.74 -23.35 9.72
C ALA A 316 -10.83 -24.41 9.92
N THR A 317 -11.02 -25.24 8.91
CA THR A 317 -11.93 -26.39 8.95
C THR A 317 -11.15 -27.67 9.15
N ASP A 318 -11.86 -28.77 9.36
CA ASP A 318 -11.29 -30.12 9.38
C ASP A 318 -11.18 -30.73 7.97
N ASP A 319 -11.79 -30.08 6.96
CA ASP A 319 -11.76 -30.55 5.58
C ASP A 319 -10.37 -30.34 4.95
N PRO A 320 -9.83 -31.29 4.18
CA PRO A 320 -8.55 -31.13 3.51
C PRO A 320 -8.62 -30.06 2.41
N ALA A 321 -7.55 -29.26 2.30
CA ALA A 321 -7.38 -28.31 1.22
C ALA A 321 -6.62 -28.94 0.05
N THR A 322 -6.93 -28.47 -1.16
CA THR A 322 -6.16 -28.73 -2.39
C THR A 322 -5.56 -27.40 -2.84
N PRO A 323 -4.38 -27.02 -2.32
CA PRO A 323 -3.81 -25.71 -2.59
C PRO A 323 -3.43 -25.56 -4.07
N PRO A 324 -3.67 -24.39 -4.69
CA PRO A 324 -3.20 -24.15 -6.04
C PRO A 324 -1.66 -24.09 -6.08
N PRO A 325 -1.04 -24.33 -7.24
CA PRO A 325 0.41 -24.20 -7.39
C PRO A 325 0.87 -22.79 -7.05
N VAL A 326 1.93 -22.68 -6.24
CA VAL A 326 2.58 -21.41 -5.91
C VAL A 326 3.56 -21.07 -7.02
N THR A 327 3.07 -20.40 -8.06
CA THR A 327 3.96 -19.65 -8.96
C THR A 327 4.30 -18.34 -8.28
N GLU A 328 5.57 -17.97 -8.20
CA GLU A 328 5.97 -16.61 -7.84
C GLU A 328 5.83 -15.74 -9.10
N PRO A 329 4.75 -14.97 -9.29
CA PRO A 329 4.82 -13.89 -10.27
C PRO A 329 5.86 -12.92 -9.73
N ALA A 330 6.86 -12.62 -10.54
CA ALA A 330 7.88 -11.69 -10.15
C ALA A 330 7.16 -10.37 -9.83
N TRP A 331 7.43 -9.78 -8.67
CA TRP A 331 6.68 -8.61 -8.18
C TRP A 331 6.70 -7.43 -9.17
N TRP A 332 7.70 -7.38 -10.06
CA TRP A 332 7.79 -6.45 -11.18
C TRP A 332 6.83 -6.75 -12.33
N GLU A 333 6.41 -8.00 -12.56
CA GLU A 333 5.36 -8.36 -13.53
C GLU A 333 4.01 -7.80 -13.11
N THR A 334 3.76 -7.69 -11.79
CA THR A 334 2.56 -7.02 -11.25
C THR A 334 2.64 -5.49 -11.41
N LEU A 335 3.85 -4.92 -11.33
CA LEU A 335 4.11 -3.51 -11.66
C LEU A 335 3.97 -3.23 -13.15
N ALA A 336 4.47 -4.14 -14.01
CA ALA A 336 4.39 -4.08 -15.47
C ALA A 336 2.97 -4.35 -15.99
N ALA A 337 2.17 -5.09 -15.23
CA ALA A 337 0.73 -5.27 -15.47
C ALA A 337 -0.10 -4.00 -15.18
N ARG A 338 0.51 -2.89 -14.74
CA ARG A 338 -0.12 -1.55 -14.83
C ARG A 338 -0.15 -1.12 -16.31
N THR A 339 -0.95 -1.82 -17.11
CA THR A 339 -1.05 -1.62 -18.56
C THR A 339 -1.88 -0.38 -18.93
N ARG A 340 -2.42 0.35 -17.94
CA ARG A 340 -3.21 1.55 -18.14
C ARG A 340 -2.64 2.69 -17.30
N SER A 341 -2.44 3.84 -17.93
CA SER A 341 -2.27 5.10 -17.25
C SER A 341 -3.43 6.03 -17.60
N THR A 342 -3.77 6.93 -16.68
CA THR A 342 -4.71 8.02 -16.96
C THR A 342 -4.12 9.33 -16.50
N ARG A 343 -4.54 10.42 -17.14
CA ARG A 343 -4.20 11.76 -16.72
C ARG A 343 -5.20 12.24 -15.69
N ALA A 344 -4.69 12.81 -14.62
CA ALA A 344 -5.50 13.40 -13.56
C ALA A 344 -5.00 14.80 -13.21
N THR A 345 -5.89 15.60 -12.63
CA THR A 345 -5.56 16.90 -12.04
C THR A 345 -5.65 16.79 -10.52
N ILE A 346 -4.67 17.34 -9.82
CA ILE A 346 -4.65 17.47 -8.35
C ILE A 346 -4.62 18.94 -7.98
N ASP A 347 -5.51 19.34 -7.08
CA ASP A 347 -5.61 20.72 -6.60
C ASP A 347 -4.25 21.22 -6.08
N SER A 348 -3.89 22.46 -6.41
CA SER A 348 -2.65 23.11 -5.99
C SER A 348 -2.49 23.21 -4.47
N ASP A 349 -3.60 23.16 -3.73
CA ASP A 349 -3.65 23.11 -2.26
C ASP A 349 -3.27 21.73 -1.68
N ALA A 350 -3.04 20.72 -2.53
CA ALA A 350 -2.71 19.34 -2.18
C ALA A 350 -1.40 18.81 -2.78
N PRO A 351 -0.25 19.52 -2.65
CA PRO A 351 1.02 19.10 -3.24
C PRO A 351 1.48 17.70 -2.81
N TRP A 352 1.20 17.33 -1.55
CA TRP A 352 1.53 16.00 -1.01
C TRP A 352 0.83 14.84 -1.74
N LEU A 353 -0.32 15.11 -2.36
CA LEU A 353 -1.03 14.09 -3.13
C LEU A 353 -0.40 13.93 -4.51
N ALA A 354 0.21 15.00 -5.06
CA ALA A 354 0.93 14.95 -6.32
C ALA A 354 2.29 14.23 -6.18
N GLU A 355 2.92 14.28 -5.01
CA GLU A 355 4.17 13.56 -4.69
C GLU A 355 4.07 12.04 -4.90
N ASP A 356 2.87 11.47 -4.78
CA ASP A 356 2.64 10.02 -5.00
C ASP A 356 2.61 9.62 -6.48
N TYR A 357 2.65 10.58 -7.42
CA TYR A 357 2.46 10.36 -8.85
C TYR A 357 3.50 11.08 -9.71
N THR A 358 3.58 10.68 -10.99
CA THR A 358 4.43 11.38 -11.96
C THR A 358 3.78 12.71 -12.36
N ILE A 359 4.37 13.83 -11.93
CA ILE A 359 3.93 15.17 -12.34
C ILE A 359 4.41 15.43 -13.77
N ILE A 360 3.48 15.74 -14.67
CA ILE A 360 3.75 15.98 -16.10
C ILE A 360 3.53 17.45 -16.52
N GLY A 361 2.96 18.26 -15.63
CA GLY A 361 2.79 19.70 -15.86
C GLY A 361 1.86 20.35 -14.85
N ARG A 362 1.45 21.58 -15.17
CA ARG A 362 0.40 22.32 -14.46
C ARG A 362 -0.61 22.89 -15.44
N ASP A 363 -1.85 23.05 -14.99
CA ASP A 363 -2.92 23.64 -15.81
C ASP A 363 -3.03 25.17 -15.63
N GLN A 364 -4.05 25.78 -16.23
CA GLN A 364 -4.28 27.23 -16.17
C GLN A 364 -4.64 27.76 -14.77
N TYR A 365 -4.92 26.88 -13.80
CA TYR A 365 -5.24 27.23 -12.41
C TYR A 365 -4.09 26.91 -11.45
N ASP A 366 -2.90 26.60 -11.97
CA ASP A 366 -1.72 26.14 -11.23
C ASP A 366 -1.90 24.78 -10.53
N ASP A 367 -2.94 24.03 -10.88
CA ASP A 367 -3.18 22.68 -10.37
C ASP A 367 -2.22 21.68 -11.03
N TYR A 368 -1.84 20.63 -10.30
CA TYR A 368 -0.89 19.62 -10.76
C TYR A 368 -1.54 18.69 -11.78
N ILE A 369 -0.93 18.55 -12.96
CA ILE A 369 -1.29 17.52 -13.93
C ILE A 369 -0.37 16.32 -13.68
N VAL A 370 -0.97 15.17 -13.36
CA VAL A 370 -0.24 13.94 -13.05
C VAL A 370 -0.65 12.78 -13.94
N GLU A 371 0.26 11.82 -14.10
CA GLU A 371 -0.03 10.52 -14.70
C GLU A 371 -0.18 9.45 -13.61
N ILE A 372 -1.33 8.77 -13.59
CA ILE A 372 -1.66 7.74 -12.61
C ILE A 372 -1.70 6.38 -13.29
N PRO A 373 -0.72 5.49 -13.05
CA PRO A 373 -0.77 4.12 -13.52
C PRO A 373 -1.71 3.31 -12.63
N TYR A 374 -2.70 2.64 -13.23
CA TYR A 374 -3.74 1.94 -12.49
C TYR A 374 -4.05 0.56 -13.09
N ALA A 375 -4.39 -0.39 -12.22
CA ALA A 375 -4.71 -1.77 -12.60
C ALA A 375 -6.22 -2.04 -12.68
N SER A 376 -7.06 -1.17 -12.09
CA SER A 376 -8.53 -1.31 -12.13
C SER A 376 -9.22 0.03 -11.86
N THR A 377 -10.41 0.22 -12.46
CA THR A 377 -11.27 1.39 -12.23
C THR A 377 -11.66 1.51 -10.75
N ASP A 378 -11.97 0.41 -10.08
CA ASP A 378 -12.31 0.40 -8.64
C ASP A 378 -11.20 0.99 -7.76
N TRP A 379 -9.94 0.63 -8.05
CA TRP A 379 -8.80 1.19 -7.32
C TRP A 379 -8.72 2.70 -7.53
N LEU A 380 -8.87 3.14 -8.78
CA LEU A 380 -8.83 4.54 -9.16
C LEU A 380 -9.96 5.35 -8.50
N CYS A 381 -11.18 4.80 -8.46
CA CYS A 381 -12.30 5.38 -7.72
C CYS A 381 -11.99 5.48 -6.22
N GLY A 382 -11.36 4.46 -5.62
CA GLY A 382 -10.90 4.51 -4.24
C GLY A 382 -9.91 5.66 -3.97
N GLN A 383 -8.99 5.93 -4.90
CA GLN A 383 -8.06 7.06 -4.79
C GLN A 383 -8.79 8.40 -4.88
N ILE A 384 -9.76 8.55 -5.78
CA ILE A 384 -10.59 9.75 -5.92
C ILE A 384 -11.39 10.02 -4.64
N LEU A 385 -12.04 8.98 -4.08
CA LEU A 385 -12.77 9.09 -2.82
C LEU A 385 -11.84 9.49 -1.67
N ALA A 386 -10.67 8.86 -1.56
CA ALA A 386 -9.67 9.16 -0.53
C ALA A 386 -9.15 10.60 -0.60
N ALA A 387 -9.04 11.16 -1.80
CA ALA A 387 -8.62 12.54 -2.02
C ALA A 387 -9.69 13.57 -1.60
N GLY A 388 -10.93 13.15 -1.33
CA GLY A 388 -11.99 14.02 -0.83
C GLY A 388 -12.41 15.12 -1.81
N GLY A 389 -12.18 14.92 -3.10
CA GLY A 389 -12.49 15.86 -4.18
C GLY A 389 -11.29 16.62 -4.75
N ARG A 390 -10.09 16.42 -4.22
CA ARG A 390 -8.85 17.09 -4.69
C ARG A 390 -8.10 16.36 -5.80
N LEU A 391 -8.63 15.21 -6.23
CA LEU A 391 -8.13 14.42 -7.35
C LEU A 391 -9.25 14.28 -8.38
N ARG A 392 -8.97 14.70 -9.61
CA ARG A 392 -9.91 14.68 -10.74
C ARG A 392 -9.35 13.83 -11.86
N VAL A 393 -10.08 12.78 -12.23
CA VAL A 393 -9.71 11.92 -13.37
C VAL A 393 -10.65 12.20 -14.53
N HIS A 394 -10.08 12.50 -15.69
CA HIS A 394 -10.83 12.89 -16.89
C HIS A 394 -11.08 11.68 -17.81
N ASP A 395 -11.70 10.63 -17.27
CA ASP A 395 -12.03 9.39 -18.00
C ASP A 395 -13.53 9.10 -17.85
N THR A 396 -14.23 8.89 -18.97
CA THR A 396 -15.69 8.70 -18.99
C THR A 396 -16.15 7.48 -18.19
N ALA A 397 -15.40 6.38 -18.19
CA ALA A 397 -15.74 5.19 -17.42
C ALA A 397 -15.59 5.45 -15.91
N VAL A 398 -14.62 6.29 -15.53
CA VAL A 398 -14.41 6.71 -14.14
C VAL A 398 -15.50 7.67 -13.69
N HIS A 399 -15.95 8.59 -14.54
CA HIS A 399 -17.05 9.51 -14.22
C HIS A 399 -18.33 8.74 -13.86
N GLN A 400 -18.72 7.75 -14.68
CA GLN A 400 -19.91 6.94 -14.41
C GLN A 400 -19.78 6.18 -13.08
N ALA A 401 -18.65 5.51 -12.86
CA ALA A 401 -18.41 4.75 -11.62
C ALA A 401 -18.41 5.65 -10.37
N ILE A 402 -17.85 6.86 -10.44
CA ILE A 402 -17.89 7.83 -9.34
C ILE A 402 -19.30 8.35 -9.10
N SER A 403 -20.08 8.60 -10.16
CA SER A 403 -21.49 9.01 -10.05
C SER A 403 -22.28 7.95 -9.27
N ASP A 404 -22.14 6.68 -9.63
CA ASP A 404 -22.83 5.57 -8.97
C ASP A 404 -22.40 5.42 -7.50
N LEU A 405 -21.10 5.54 -7.20
CA LEU A 405 -20.56 5.42 -5.84
C LEU A 405 -20.91 6.61 -4.93
N THR A 406 -21.11 7.80 -5.51
CA THR A 406 -21.43 9.00 -4.75
C THR A 406 -22.92 9.31 -4.73
N ALA A 407 -23.74 8.60 -5.50
CA ALA A 407 -25.19 8.68 -5.41
C ALA A 407 -25.64 8.51 -3.95
N THR A 408 -26.52 9.40 -3.50
CA THR A 408 -27.09 9.30 -2.16
C THR A 408 -27.98 8.07 -2.11
N PRO A 409 -27.78 7.13 -1.18
CA PRO A 409 -28.71 6.00 -1.03
C PRO A 409 -30.12 6.54 -0.75
N PRO A 410 -31.17 5.88 -1.28
CA PRO A 410 -32.55 6.30 -1.02
C PRO A 410 -32.80 6.35 0.49
N ALA A 411 -33.57 7.34 0.94
CA ALA A 411 -33.95 7.45 2.35
C ALA A 411 -34.56 6.12 2.81
N PRO A 412 -34.18 5.59 4.00
CA PRO A 412 -34.84 4.40 4.53
C PRO A 412 -36.35 4.69 4.63
N PRO A 413 -37.22 3.70 4.33
CA PRO A 413 -38.65 3.88 4.41
C PRO A 413 -39.01 4.39 5.80
N ALA A 414 -39.84 5.44 5.86
CA ALA A 414 -40.29 6.03 7.11
C ALA A 414 -40.88 4.91 7.98
N ILE A 415 -40.22 4.62 9.10
CA ILE A 415 -40.78 3.74 10.12
C ILE A 415 -42.02 4.45 10.63
N ALA A 416 -43.19 3.98 10.21
CA ALA A 416 -44.46 4.42 10.76
C ALA A 416 -44.38 4.22 12.27
N ARG A 417 -44.38 5.33 13.01
CA ARG A 417 -44.58 5.29 14.46
C ARG A 417 -45.91 4.57 14.71
N ALA A 418 -45.84 3.38 15.30
CA ALA A 418 -47.01 2.77 15.91
C ALA A 418 -47.52 3.74 17.00
N ALA A 419 -48.84 3.92 16.98
CA ALA A 419 -49.61 4.96 17.67
C ALA A 419 -49.38 5.04 19.19
#